data_AF-A0AAU7CTG6-F1
#
_entry.id   AF-A0AAU7CTG6-F1
#
_cell.length_a   1.000
_cell.length_b   1.000
_cell.length_c   1.000
_cell.angle_alpha   90.00
_cell.angle_beta   90.00
_cell.angle_gamma   90.00
#
_symmetry.space_group_name_H-M   'P 1'
#
loop_
_entity.id
_entity.type
_entity.pdbx_description
1 polymer ?
#
loop_
_entity_poly.entity_id
_entity_poly.type
_entity_poly.pdbx_seq_one_letter_code
_entity_poly.pdbx_strand_id
1 'polypeptide(L)' 'MGVAKDQVTRETSFVNDLGADSLDTVELVMEFEEEFDITIPDEEAEKIQTVGQAILYIEEHTK' A
#
# COMPACT_ATOMS: atom_id res chain seq x y z
N MET A 1 6.68 -11.14 2.09
CA MET A 1 6.96 -10.71 0.70
C MET A 1 8.46 -10.73 0.42
N GLY A 2 8.91 -11.43 -0.63
CA GLY A 2 10.34 -11.65 -0.94
C GLY A 2 10.94 -10.65 -1.94
N VAL A 3 10.45 -9.41 -1.97
CA VAL A 3 10.84 -8.41 -2.96
C VAL A 3 11.97 -7.54 -2.42
N ALA A 4 13.01 -7.35 -3.23
CA ALA A 4 14.14 -6.52 -2.85
C ALA A 4 13.71 -5.04 -2.78
N LYS A 5 14.04 -4.35 -1.68
CA LYS A 5 13.59 -2.96 -1.41
C LYS A 5 13.99 -1.97 -2.52
N ASP A 6 15.05 -2.29 -3.25
CA ASP A 6 15.58 -1.56 -4.40
C ASP A 6 14.75 -1.73 -5.68
N GLN A 7 13.89 -2.73 -5.75
CA GLN A 7 12.95 -2.92 -6.87
C GLN A 7 11.59 -2.26 -6.64
N VAL A 8 11.33 -1.77 -5.43
CA VAL A 8 10.08 -1.10 -5.09
C VAL A 8 10.21 0.39 -5.45
N THR A 9 9.47 0.80 -6.47
CA THR A 9 9.37 2.18 -6.92
C THR A 9 7.95 2.70 -6.70
N ARG A 10 7.74 4.01 -6.83
CA ARG A 10 6.38 4.59 -6.75
C ARG A 10 5.44 4.06 -7.84
N GLU A 11 5.99 3.57 -8.94
CA GLU A 11 5.22 3.02 -10.07
C GLU A 11 4.93 1.52 -9.90
N THR A 12 5.58 0.87 -8.93
CA THR A 12 5.43 -0.55 -8.66
C THR A 12 4.00 -0.85 -8.18
N SER A 13 3.36 -1.79 -8.87
CA SER A 13 2.03 -2.29 -8.54
C SER A 13 2.10 -3.40 -7.50
N PHE A 14 1.27 -3.32 -6.46
CA PHE A 14 1.20 -4.35 -5.43
C PHE A 14 0.80 -5.71 -6.01
N VAL A 15 -0.25 -5.73 -6.84
CA VAL A 15 -0.74 -6.98 -7.43
C VAL A 15 0.13 -7.43 -8.61
N ASN A 16 0.44 -6.53 -9.54
CA ASN A 16 1.09 -6.94 -10.80
C ASN A 16 2.60 -7.16 -10.68
N ASP A 17 3.30 -6.34 -9.87
CA ASP A 17 4.77 -6.37 -9.78
C ASP A 17 5.24 -7.11 -8.53
N LEU A 18 4.58 -6.89 -7.39
CA LEU A 18 4.92 -7.61 -6.15
C LEU A 18 4.20 -8.96 -6.03
N GLY A 19 3.20 -9.21 -6.89
CA GLY A 19 2.39 -10.43 -6.82
C GLY A 19 1.61 -10.55 -5.52
N ALA A 20 1.33 -9.42 -4.85
CA ALA A 20 0.57 -9.39 -3.61
C ALA A 20 -0.84 -9.91 -3.89
N ASP A 21 -1.25 -10.93 -3.14
CA ASP A 21 -2.62 -11.40 -3.20
C ASP A 21 -3.56 -10.47 -2.40
N SER A 22 -4.86 -10.76 -2.44
CA SER A 22 -5.85 -9.96 -1.73
C SER A 22 -5.64 -9.93 -0.20
N LEU A 23 -4.97 -10.94 0.38
CA LEU A 23 -4.67 -10.98 1.81
C LEU A 23 -3.42 -10.15 2.11
N ASP A 24 -2.38 -10.26 1.28
CA ASP A 24 -1.16 -9.46 1.39
C ASP A 24 -1.48 -7.95 1.34
N THR A 25 -2.42 -7.53 0.48
CA THR A 25 -2.84 -6.13 0.42
C THR A 25 -3.59 -5.68 1.67
N VAL A 26 -4.38 -6.56 2.28
CA VAL A 26 -5.13 -6.26 3.51
C VAL A 26 -4.19 -6.13 4.70
N GLU A 27 -3.21 -7.03 4.83
CA GLU A 27 -2.17 -6.93 5.86
C GLU A 27 -1.35 -5.64 5.71
N LEU A 28 -0.94 -5.30 4.49
CA LEU A 28 -0.18 -4.08 4.22
C LEU A 28 -0.96 -2.81 4.59
N VAL A 29 -2.25 -2.75 4.25
CA VAL A 29 -3.12 -1.62 4.59
C VAL A 29 -3.28 -1.50 6.10
N MET A 30 -3.52 -2.61 6.82
CA MET A 30 -3.60 -2.60 8.29
C MET A 30 -2.28 -2.14 8.92
N GLU A 31 -1.12 -2.56 8.40
CA GLU A 31 0.17 -2.06 8.89
C GLU A 31 0.32 -0.54 8.68
N PHE A 32 -0.18 0.00 7.56
CA PHE A 32 -0.18 1.45 7.34
C PHE A 32 -1.14 2.19 8.26
N GLU A 33 -2.33 1.64 8.51
CA GLU A 33 -3.27 2.21 9.47
C GLU A 33 -2.68 2.28 10.88
N GLU A 34 -2.05 1.20 11.35
CA GLU A 34 -1.43 1.14 12.67
C GLU A 34 -0.17 2.02 12.79
N GLU A 35 0.72 2.02 11.79
CA GLU A 35 1.97 2.79 11.83
C GLU A 35 1.73 4.30 11.75
N PHE A 36 0.74 4.72 10.95
CA PHE A 36 0.45 6.12 10.69
C PHE A 36 -0.77 6.66 11.46
N ASP A 37 -1.44 5.82 12.27
CA ASP A 37 -2.67 6.13 13.00
C ASP A 37 -3.77 6.72 12.08
N ILE A 38 -3.89 6.14 10.88
CA ILE A 38 -4.89 6.51 9.87
C ILE A 38 -5.94 5.40 9.71
N THR A 39 -7.02 5.70 9.00
CA THR A 39 -8.01 4.69 8.59
C THR A 39 -8.20 4.79 7.09
N ILE A 40 -7.92 3.71 6.37
CA ILE A 40 -8.04 3.57 4.93
C ILE A 40 -9.30 2.73 4.65
N PRO A 41 -10.39 3.33 4.15
CA PRO A 41 -11.58 2.57 3.78
C PRO A 41 -11.27 1.54 2.70
N ASP A 42 -11.94 0.39 2.74
CA ASP A 42 -11.80 -0.68 1.72
C ASP A 42 -11.92 -0.13 0.29
N GLU A 43 -12.86 0.80 0.04
CA GLU A 43 -13.05 1.43 -1.27
C GLU A 43 -11.84 2.26 -1.75
N GLU A 44 -11.08 2.85 -0.83
CA GLU A 44 -9.85 3.59 -1.14
C GLU A 44 -8.66 2.63 -1.24
N ALA A 45 -8.59 1.62 -0.38
CA ALA A 45 -7.61 0.55 -0.45
C ALA A 45 -7.65 -0.18 -1.82
N GLU A 46 -8.85 -0.45 -2.35
CA GLU A 46 -9.03 -1.01 -3.70
C GLU A 46 -8.53 -0.08 -4.83
N LYS A 47 -8.53 1.24 -4.61
CA LYS A 47 -7.99 2.23 -5.57
C LYS A 47 -6.47 2.36 -5.48
N ILE A 48 -5.87 1.98 -4.36
CA ILE A 48 -4.42 1.97 -4.13
C ILE A 48 -3.82 0.73 -4.81
N GLN A 49 -3.46 0.87 -6.08
CA GLN A 49 -2.89 -0.22 -6.88
C GLN A 49 -1.36 -0.20 -6.92
N THR A 50 -0.77 0.96 -6.62
CA THR A 50 0.67 1.22 -6.69
C THR A 50 1.21 1.79 -5.39
N VAL A 51 2.49 1.56 -5.14
CA VAL A 51 3.19 2.06 -3.95
C VAL A 51 3.15 3.58 -3.88
N GLY A 52 3.24 4.27 -5.01
CA GLY A 52 3.14 5.73 -5.07
C GLY A 52 1.78 6.25 -4.63
N GLN A 53 0.70 5.58 -5.00
CA GLN A 53 -0.65 5.93 -4.55
C GLN A 53 -0.81 5.71 -3.03
N ALA A 54 -0.28 4.62 -2.49
CA ALA A 54 -0.30 4.35 -1.06
C ALA A 54 0.43 5.47 -0.30
N ILE A 55 1.64 5.83 -0.74
CA ILE A 55 2.44 6.90 -0.12
C ILE A 55 1.70 8.23 -0.18
N LEU A 56 1.15 8.60 -1.33
CA LEU A 56 0.40 9.85 -1.49
C LEU A 56 -0.81 9.89 -0.56
N TYR A 57 -1.56 8.80 -0.47
CA TYR A 57 -2.72 8.70 0.40
C TYR A 57 -2.33 8.91 1.86
N ILE A 58 -1.28 8.20 2.31
CA ILE A 58 -0.74 8.32 3.67
C ILE A 58 -0.28 9.75 3.93
N GLU A 59 0.49 10.37 3.03
CA GLU A 59 0.96 11.76 3.17
C GLU A 59 -0.18 12.79 3.23
N GLU A 60 -1.30 12.54 2.55
CA GLU A 60 -2.48 13.43 2.63
C GLU A 60 -3.27 13.27 3.93
N HIS A 61 -3.24 12.09 4.56
CA HIS A 61 -4.04 11.75 5.74
C HIS A 61 -3.24 11.76 7.07
N THR A 62 -1.92 11.64 7.00
CA THR A 62 -0.98 11.85 8.12
C THR A 62 -0.50 13.31 8.07
N LYS A 63 -0.96 14.12 9.02
CA LYS A 63 -0.54 15.52 9.19
C LYS A 63 -0.02 15.80 10.58
#